data_AF-A0A482V9Z1-F1
#
_entry.id   AF-A0A482V9Z1-F1
#
_cell.length_a   1.000
_cell.length_b   1.000
_cell.length_c   1.000
_cell.angle_alpha   90.00
_cell.angle_beta   90.00
_cell.angle_gamma   90.00
#
_symmetry.space_group_name_H-M   'P 1'
#
loop_
_entity.id
_entity.type
_entity.pdbx_description
1 polymer ?
#
loop_
_entity_poly.entity_id
_entity_poly.type
_entity_poly.pdbx_seq_one_letter_code
_entity_poly.pdbx_strand_id
1 'polypeptide(L)'
;MVPRHNNVFTETYNCSLSPPFLNVTSDQMYKTQKKLLYPVNVGRNVAREMAQTHYILPSDIELYPSPNIIPQFLKMIAENVGPLLSKNPKVFPLHLFEVSANQQVPENKTKLKEMLTQGTAVPFHKKLCPGCHSVPRAKEWQMADETKELKVFHVGKRNGKFIHWEPIFIGTHADPLYDERLSWEGKSDKMTQ
;
A
#
# COMPACT_ATOMS: atom_id res chain seq x y z
N MET A 1 6.72 26.14 10.87
CA MET A 1 8.02 25.79 11.48
C MET A 1 7.96 24.30 11.80
N VAL A 2 8.72 23.46 11.07
CA VAL A 2 8.71 22.00 11.31
C VAL A 2 9.56 21.72 12.56
N PRO A 3 9.03 21.05 13.59
CA PRO A 3 9.79 20.78 14.81
C PRO A 3 11.03 19.92 14.53
N ARG A 4 12.15 20.21 15.21
CA ARG A 4 13.39 19.43 15.08
C ARG A 4 13.19 18.04 15.68
N HIS A 5 13.71 16.98 15.04
CA HIS A 5 13.45 15.58 15.40
C HIS A 5 13.66 15.24 16.89
N ASN A 6 14.68 15.83 17.53
CA ASN A 6 14.98 15.66 18.96
C ASN A 6 13.88 16.14 19.90
N ASN A 7 12.95 16.98 19.43
CA ASN A 7 11.86 17.56 20.22
C ASN A 7 10.48 17.02 19.81
N VAL A 8 10.40 16.11 18.83
CA VAL A 8 9.11 15.60 18.30
C VAL A 8 8.53 14.50 19.21
N PHE A 9 9.38 13.77 19.92
CA PHE A 9 8.97 12.60 20.73
C PHE A 9 9.21 12.78 22.24
N THR A 10 9.40 14.02 22.70
CA THR A 10 9.58 14.31 24.14
C THR A 10 8.27 14.21 24.93
N GLU A 11 7.11 14.26 24.24
CA GLU A 11 5.82 14.05 24.87
C GLU A 11 5.55 12.55 25.05
N THR A 12 5.47 12.11 26.30
CA THR A 12 5.01 10.78 26.65
C THR A 12 3.53 10.65 26.30
N TYR A 13 3.19 9.67 25.46
CA TYR A 13 1.81 9.36 25.11
C TYR A 13 1.13 8.55 26.22
N ASN A 14 0.01 9.06 26.74
CA ASN A 14 -0.82 8.34 27.70
C ASN A 14 -1.95 7.60 26.97
N CYS A 15 -1.73 6.32 26.65
CA CYS A 15 -2.73 5.46 26.01
C CYS A 15 -3.80 4.93 26.99
N SER A 16 -3.79 5.34 28.26
CA SER A 16 -4.82 4.95 29.24
C SER A 16 -6.09 5.79 29.15
N LEU A 17 -6.04 6.94 28.49
CA LEU A 17 -7.23 7.75 28.25
C LEU A 17 -8.08 7.11 27.15
N SER A 18 -9.40 7.05 27.38
CA SER A 18 -10.32 6.64 26.34
C SER A 18 -10.22 7.56 25.13
N PRO A 19 -10.22 7.02 23.90
CA PRO A 19 -10.12 7.86 22.72
C PRO A 19 -11.34 8.80 22.66
N PRO A 20 -11.13 10.08 22.31
CA PRO A 20 -12.20 11.10 22.34
C PRO A 20 -13.33 10.81 21.36
N PHE A 21 -13.16 9.85 20.45
CA PHE A 21 -14.14 9.41 19.47
C PHE A 21 -14.97 8.17 19.88
N LEU A 22 -14.68 7.53 21.02
CA LEU A 22 -15.28 6.21 21.37
C LEU A 22 -16.83 6.23 21.43
N ASN A 23 -17.40 7.32 21.95
CA ASN A 23 -18.85 7.49 22.14
C ASN A 23 -19.41 8.69 21.36
N VAL A 24 -18.72 9.11 20.30
CA VAL A 24 -19.11 10.26 19.47
C VAL A 24 -19.70 9.74 18.16
N THR A 25 -20.92 10.15 17.84
CA THR A 25 -21.54 9.77 16.56
C THR A 25 -20.85 10.49 15.41
N SER A 26 -20.90 9.90 14.20
CA SER A 26 -20.30 10.51 13.00
C SER A 26 -20.77 11.96 12.77
N ASP A 27 -22.03 12.27 13.09
CA ASP A 27 -22.62 13.62 12.95
C ASP A 27 -22.02 14.66 13.90
N GLN A 28 -21.53 14.20 15.06
CA GLN A 28 -20.88 15.05 16.06
C GLN A 28 -19.38 15.24 15.80
N MET A 29 -18.78 14.47 14.88
CA MET A 29 -17.38 14.63 14.54
C MET A 29 -17.13 15.97 13.82
N TYR A 30 -16.00 16.59 14.12
CA TYR A 30 -15.60 17.90 13.56
C TYR A 30 -15.72 17.97 12.04
N LYS A 31 -15.26 16.92 11.34
CA LYS A 31 -15.35 16.80 9.89
C LYS A 31 -16.79 16.96 9.39
N THR A 32 -17.74 16.27 10.00
CA THR A 32 -19.15 16.29 9.60
C THR A 32 -19.80 17.63 9.94
N GLN A 33 -19.61 18.12 11.17
CA GLN A 33 -20.15 19.42 11.60
C GLN A 33 -19.69 20.58 10.72
N LYS A 34 -18.45 20.51 10.23
CA LYS A 34 -17.85 21.52 9.35
C LYS A 34 -18.01 21.21 7.86
N LYS A 35 -18.70 20.13 7.49
CA LYS A 35 -18.91 19.68 6.09
C LYS A 35 -17.59 19.55 5.31
N LEU A 36 -16.56 19.02 5.96
CA LEU A 36 -15.23 18.84 5.39
C LEU A 36 -15.11 17.50 4.66
N LEU A 37 -14.39 17.52 3.55
CA LEU A 37 -13.97 16.31 2.84
C LEU A 37 -12.74 15.69 3.53
N TYR A 38 -12.60 14.36 3.47
CA TYR A 38 -11.38 13.73 3.99
C TYR A 38 -10.24 13.92 2.98
N PRO A 39 -9.14 14.60 3.37
CA PRO A 39 -8.10 15.04 2.44
C PRO A 39 -7.07 13.91 2.21
N VAL A 40 -7.53 12.77 1.72
CA VAL A 40 -6.72 11.53 1.60
C VAL A 40 -5.44 11.75 0.80
N ASN A 41 -5.53 12.43 -0.35
CA ASN A 41 -4.39 12.63 -1.24
C ASN A 41 -3.44 13.72 -0.75
N VAL A 42 -3.96 14.76 -0.07
CA VAL A 42 -3.12 15.73 0.66
C VAL A 42 -2.31 15.01 1.73
N GLY A 43 -2.95 14.15 2.54
CA GLY A 43 -2.26 13.37 3.57
C GLY A 43 -1.18 12.46 2.99
N ARG A 44 -1.46 11.80 1.86
CA ARG A 44 -0.48 10.98 1.12
C ARG A 44 0.69 11.80 0.61
N ASN A 45 0.44 12.97 0.02
CA ASN A 45 1.48 13.86 -0.51
C ASN A 45 2.37 14.39 0.62
N VAL A 46 1.77 14.88 1.72
CA VAL A 46 2.53 15.32 2.91
C VAL A 46 3.38 14.18 3.46
N ALA A 47 2.82 12.99 3.65
CA ALA A 47 3.59 11.84 4.13
C ALA A 47 4.75 11.49 3.19
N ARG A 48 4.54 11.57 1.87
CA ARG A 48 5.58 11.32 0.87
C ARG A 48 6.67 12.36 0.91
N GLU A 49 6.34 13.63 0.85
CA GLU A 49 7.31 14.74 0.87
C GLU A 49 8.15 14.76 2.15
N MET A 50 7.57 14.32 3.26
CA MET A 50 8.27 14.21 4.54
C MET A 50 9.11 12.92 4.67
N ALA A 51 8.96 11.95 3.77
CA ALA A 51 9.75 10.72 3.80
C ALA A 51 11.22 11.01 3.44
N GLN A 52 12.13 10.67 4.35
CA GLN A 52 13.56 10.94 4.18
C GLN A 52 14.30 9.86 3.36
N THR A 53 13.64 8.75 3.05
CA THR A 53 14.22 7.62 2.33
C THR A 53 14.07 7.77 0.82
N HIS A 54 14.99 7.16 0.06
CA HIS A 54 14.92 7.16 -1.40
C HIS A 54 13.72 6.36 -1.93
N TYR A 55 13.50 5.17 -1.38
CA TYR A 55 12.35 4.32 -1.68
C TYR A 55 11.23 4.57 -0.68
N ILE A 56 9.99 4.57 -1.20
CA ILE A 56 8.79 4.88 -0.42
C ILE A 56 7.73 3.81 -0.71
N LEU A 57 7.19 3.22 0.35
CA LEU A 57 6.04 2.32 0.28
C LEU A 57 4.83 3.02 0.93
N PRO A 58 3.95 3.66 0.16
CA PRO A 58 2.66 4.09 0.69
C PRO A 58 1.83 2.85 1.05
N SER A 59 1.19 2.86 2.21
CA SER A 59 0.36 1.75 2.68
C SER A 59 -0.81 2.28 3.49
N ASP A 60 -2.01 1.75 3.23
CA ASP A 60 -3.17 2.01 4.06
C ASP A 60 -2.99 1.31 5.42
N ILE A 61 -3.54 1.89 6.49
CA ILE A 61 -3.30 1.44 7.87
C ILE A 61 -3.73 -0.01 8.15
N GLU A 62 -4.66 -0.53 7.35
CA GLU A 62 -5.19 -1.90 7.44
C GLU A 62 -4.39 -2.94 6.64
N LEU A 63 -3.39 -2.48 5.86
CA LEU A 63 -2.57 -3.36 5.05
C LEU A 63 -1.30 -3.75 5.81
N TYR A 64 -1.13 -5.06 6.00
CA TYR A 64 0.04 -5.63 6.67
C TYR A 64 1.10 -6.00 5.64
N PRO A 65 2.28 -5.34 5.63
CA PRO A 65 3.37 -5.74 4.75
C PRO A 65 3.90 -7.13 5.13
N SER A 66 4.33 -7.91 4.15
CA SER A 66 4.94 -9.22 4.42
C SER A 66 6.19 -9.08 5.30
N PRO A 67 6.44 -10.04 6.20
CA PRO A 67 7.67 -10.05 7.00
C PRO A 67 8.92 -9.91 6.13
N ASN A 68 9.87 -9.10 6.59
CA ASN A 68 11.15 -8.86 5.92
C ASN A 68 11.08 -8.24 4.52
N ILE A 69 9.95 -7.65 4.11
CA ILE A 69 9.84 -7.02 2.78
C ILE A 69 10.89 -5.92 2.56
N ILE A 70 11.17 -5.10 3.57
CA ILE A 70 12.16 -4.01 3.50
C ILE A 70 13.58 -4.54 3.23
N PRO A 71 14.18 -5.40 4.09
CA PRO A 71 15.53 -5.88 3.84
C PRO A 71 15.63 -6.72 2.55
N GLN A 72 14.59 -7.51 2.21
CA GLN A 72 14.60 -8.28 0.97
C GLN A 72 14.52 -7.40 -0.28
N PHE A 73 13.70 -6.34 -0.24
CA PHE A 73 13.62 -5.37 -1.32
C PHE A 73 14.95 -4.65 -1.55
N LEU A 74 15.57 -4.14 -0.47
CA LEU A 74 16.86 -3.47 -0.59
C LEU A 74 17.96 -4.40 -1.10
N LYS A 75 17.96 -5.69 -0.70
CA LYS A 75 18.88 -6.69 -1.26
C LYS A 75 18.65 -6.88 -2.76
N MET A 76 17.40 -7.06 -3.20
CA MET A 76 17.05 -7.20 -4.62
C MET A 76 17.52 -5.99 -5.43
N ILE A 77 17.33 -4.78 -4.92
CA ILE A 77 17.81 -3.55 -5.55
C ILE A 77 19.34 -3.52 -5.64
N ALA A 78 20.04 -3.89 -4.56
CA ALA A 78 21.49 -3.87 -4.49
C ALA A 78 22.15 -4.88 -5.46
N GLU A 79 21.50 -6.02 -5.72
CA GLU A 79 21.95 -6.96 -6.76
C GLU A 79 21.97 -6.29 -8.14
N ASN A 80 21.02 -5.39 -8.41
CA ASN A 80 20.95 -4.54 -9.61
C ASN A 80 21.16 -5.31 -10.93
N VAL A 81 20.49 -6.46 -11.07
CA VAL A 81 20.57 -7.32 -12.26
C VAL A 81 19.27 -7.35 -13.07
N GLY A 82 19.38 -7.81 -14.31
CA GLY A 82 18.22 -8.10 -15.17
C GLY A 82 17.35 -6.87 -15.42
N PRO A 83 16.02 -6.92 -15.19
CA PRO A 83 15.12 -5.79 -15.43
C PRO A 83 15.46 -4.51 -14.66
N LEU A 84 16.20 -4.63 -13.55
CA LEU A 84 16.58 -3.50 -12.70
C LEU A 84 17.56 -2.56 -13.41
N LEU A 85 18.39 -3.08 -14.33
CA LEU A 85 19.36 -2.33 -15.14
C LEU A 85 18.72 -1.34 -16.11
N SER A 86 17.42 -1.46 -16.36
CA SER A 86 16.69 -0.52 -17.22
C SER A 86 16.82 0.90 -16.69
N LYS A 87 17.00 1.89 -17.57
CA LYS A 87 17.01 3.32 -17.19
C LYS A 87 15.63 3.97 -17.24
N ASN A 88 14.62 3.26 -17.76
CA ASN A 88 13.27 3.79 -17.83
C ASN A 88 12.66 3.96 -16.42
N PRO A 89 11.80 4.97 -16.21
CA PRO A 89 11.01 5.09 -14.99
C PRO A 89 10.27 3.78 -14.71
N LYS A 90 10.33 3.32 -13.46
CA LYS A 90 9.72 2.07 -13.02
C LYS A 90 9.37 2.16 -11.55
N VAL A 91 8.36 1.39 -11.19
CA VAL A 91 7.90 1.19 -9.80
C VAL A 91 7.81 -0.31 -9.53
N PHE A 92 7.62 -0.69 -8.27
CA PHE A 92 7.58 -2.10 -7.84
C PHE A 92 6.23 -2.44 -7.19
N PRO A 93 5.21 -2.83 -7.98
CA PRO A 93 3.90 -3.20 -7.49
C PRO A 93 3.92 -4.47 -6.64
N LEU A 94 3.15 -4.45 -5.55
CA LEU A 94 2.99 -5.58 -4.65
C LEU A 94 1.65 -6.29 -4.91
N HIS A 95 1.60 -7.58 -4.61
CA HIS A 95 0.35 -8.33 -4.58
C HIS A 95 -0.35 -8.11 -3.25
N LEU A 96 -1.65 -7.80 -3.28
CA LEU A 96 -2.47 -7.60 -2.08
C LEU A 96 -3.52 -8.69 -1.99
N PHE A 97 -3.82 -9.08 -0.75
CA PHE A 97 -4.78 -10.12 -0.43
C PHE A 97 -5.61 -9.73 0.78
N GLU A 98 -6.89 -10.13 0.77
CA GLU A 98 -7.78 -10.07 1.91
C GLU A 98 -7.81 -11.44 2.58
N VAL A 99 -7.73 -11.45 3.90
CA VAL A 99 -7.75 -12.65 4.73
C VAL A 99 -9.03 -12.64 5.55
N SER A 100 -9.69 -13.80 5.67
CA SER A 100 -10.89 -13.93 6.50
C SER A 100 -10.61 -13.53 7.96
N ALA A 101 -11.56 -12.83 8.60
CA ALA A 101 -11.37 -12.24 9.93
C ALA A 101 -11.00 -13.23 11.05
N ASN A 102 -11.34 -14.52 10.88
CA ASN A 102 -11.04 -15.59 11.84
C ASN A 102 -9.72 -16.34 11.52
N GLN A 103 -8.93 -15.85 10.56
CA GLN A 103 -7.68 -16.46 10.13
C GLN A 103 -6.51 -15.57 10.53
N GLN A 104 -5.35 -16.19 10.75
CA GLN A 104 -4.11 -15.46 10.94
C GLN A 104 -3.58 -14.97 9.58
N VAL A 105 -2.98 -13.78 9.57
CA VAL A 105 -2.29 -13.24 8.39
C VAL A 105 -1.15 -14.20 8.00
N PRO A 106 -1.06 -14.64 6.73
CA PRO A 106 -0.02 -15.56 6.31
C PRO A 106 1.35 -14.90 6.37
N GLU A 107 2.30 -15.56 7.03
CA GLU A 107 3.67 -15.05 7.21
C GLU A 107 4.54 -15.24 5.96
N ASN A 108 4.13 -16.12 5.05
CA ASN A 108 4.90 -16.53 3.89
C ASN A 108 3.99 -16.94 2.72
N LYS A 109 4.56 -17.04 1.52
CA LYS A 109 3.80 -17.33 0.30
C LYS A 109 3.23 -18.75 0.30
N THR A 110 3.92 -19.71 0.91
CA THR A 110 3.43 -21.09 1.01
C THR A 110 2.09 -21.16 1.76
N LYS A 111 1.99 -20.55 2.95
CA LYS A 111 0.74 -20.43 3.71
C LYS A 111 -0.33 -19.66 2.92
N LEU A 112 0.05 -18.56 2.28
CA LEU A 112 -0.89 -17.81 1.44
C LEU A 112 -1.47 -18.66 0.30
N LYS A 113 -0.66 -19.51 -0.35
CA LYS A 113 -1.14 -20.43 -1.41
C LYS A 113 -2.20 -21.39 -0.87
N GLU A 114 -1.96 -21.98 0.29
CA GLU A 114 -2.94 -22.87 0.95
C GLU A 114 -4.25 -22.12 1.23
N MET A 115 -4.17 -20.90 1.76
CA MET A 115 -5.35 -20.07 2.05
C MET A 115 -6.11 -19.67 0.78
N LEU A 116 -5.40 -19.38 -0.32
CA LEU A 116 -6.03 -19.11 -1.62
C LEU A 116 -6.78 -20.34 -2.15
N THR A 117 -6.22 -21.54 -2.00
CA THR A 117 -6.87 -22.80 -2.38
C THR A 117 -8.09 -23.10 -1.51
N GLN A 118 -8.00 -22.85 -0.21
CA GLN A 118 -9.10 -23.04 0.75
C GLN A 118 -10.19 -21.96 0.65
N GLY A 119 -9.92 -20.86 -0.05
CA GLY A 119 -10.81 -19.70 -0.14
C GLY A 119 -10.86 -18.85 1.14
N THR A 120 -9.91 -19.03 2.06
CA THR A 120 -9.75 -18.26 3.30
C THR A 120 -8.90 -17.00 3.11
N ALA A 121 -8.26 -16.88 1.94
CA ALA A 121 -7.72 -15.64 1.42
C ALA A 121 -8.18 -15.40 -0.02
N VAL A 122 -8.30 -14.14 -0.44
CA VAL A 122 -8.63 -13.76 -1.82
C VAL A 122 -7.78 -12.58 -2.28
N PRO A 123 -7.52 -12.40 -3.59
CA PRO A 123 -6.99 -11.15 -4.11
C PRO A 123 -7.78 -9.93 -3.61
N PHE A 124 -7.06 -8.86 -3.28
CA PHE A 124 -7.65 -7.63 -2.76
C PHE A 124 -8.72 -7.04 -3.69
N HIS A 125 -9.84 -6.62 -3.10
CA HIS A 125 -11.02 -6.13 -3.79
C HIS A 125 -11.57 -7.08 -4.87
N LYS A 126 -11.34 -8.40 -4.77
CA LYS A 126 -11.82 -9.40 -5.76
C LYS A 126 -13.31 -9.27 -6.07
N LYS A 127 -14.14 -8.88 -5.10
CA LYS A 127 -15.60 -8.73 -5.27
C LYS A 127 -16.03 -7.32 -5.69
N LEU A 128 -15.22 -6.30 -5.42
CA LEU A 128 -15.55 -4.90 -5.69
C LEU A 128 -15.04 -4.48 -7.07
N CYS A 129 -13.76 -4.75 -7.34
CA CYS A 129 -13.13 -4.53 -8.64
C CYS A 129 -12.06 -5.59 -8.91
N PRO A 130 -12.43 -6.71 -9.55
CA PRO A 130 -11.48 -7.82 -9.81
C PRO A 130 -10.26 -7.44 -10.64
N GLY A 131 -10.36 -6.38 -11.45
CA GLY A 131 -9.29 -5.91 -12.33
C GLY A 131 -8.42 -4.80 -11.73
N CYS A 132 -8.93 -3.99 -10.80
CA CYS A 132 -8.28 -2.75 -10.37
C CYS A 132 -6.94 -3.01 -9.69
N HIS A 133 -6.81 -4.04 -8.84
CA HIS A 133 -5.53 -4.35 -8.16
C HIS A 133 -4.81 -5.56 -8.76
N SER A 134 -5.27 -6.08 -9.90
CA SER A 134 -4.72 -7.29 -10.50
C SER A 134 -3.38 -7.00 -11.17
N VAL A 135 -2.29 -7.49 -10.55
CA VAL A 135 -0.94 -7.38 -11.09
C VAL A 135 -0.79 -8.26 -12.35
N PRO A 136 -0.08 -7.82 -13.39
CA PRO A 136 0.25 -8.65 -14.54
C PRO A 136 0.84 -10.00 -14.14
N ARG A 137 0.29 -11.09 -14.70
CA ARG A 137 0.65 -12.49 -14.39
C ARG A 137 0.43 -12.92 -12.93
N ALA A 138 -0.55 -12.32 -12.25
CA ALA A 138 -0.87 -12.66 -10.86
C ALA A 138 -1.24 -14.13 -10.64
N LYS A 139 -1.94 -14.77 -11.58
CA LYS A 139 -2.29 -16.20 -11.45
C LYS A 139 -1.04 -17.07 -11.50
N GLU A 140 -0.12 -16.79 -12.43
CA GLU A 140 1.14 -17.51 -12.53
C GLU A 140 2.01 -17.28 -11.28
N TRP A 141 2.04 -16.05 -10.74
CA TRP A 141 2.75 -15.77 -9.50
C TRP A 141 2.16 -16.55 -8.32
N GLN A 142 0.84 -16.61 -8.19
CA GLN A 142 0.16 -17.37 -7.13
C GLN A 142 0.46 -18.87 -7.22
N MET A 143 0.56 -19.44 -8.43
CA MET A 143 0.87 -20.85 -8.63
C MET A 143 2.36 -21.17 -8.43
N ALA A 144 3.25 -20.22 -8.72
CA ALA A 144 4.69 -20.42 -8.57
C ALA A 144 5.08 -20.70 -7.11
N ASP A 145 6.18 -21.43 -6.92
CA ASP A 145 6.68 -21.73 -5.59
C ASP A 145 7.26 -20.50 -4.88
N GLU A 146 7.40 -20.62 -3.57
CA GLU A 146 8.05 -19.62 -2.75
C GLU A 146 9.56 -19.68 -2.93
N THR A 147 10.18 -18.51 -3.07
CA THR A 147 11.62 -18.34 -3.13
C THR A 147 12.12 -17.73 -1.83
N LYS A 148 13.34 -18.09 -1.40
CA LYS A 148 13.97 -17.49 -0.21
C LYS A 148 14.29 -16.00 -0.37
N GLU A 149 14.45 -15.56 -1.61
CA GLU A 149 14.82 -14.19 -1.96
C GLU A 149 13.69 -13.54 -2.76
N LEU A 150 13.48 -12.24 -2.54
CA LEU A 150 12.61 -11.43 -3.37
C LEU A 150 13.25 -11.18 -4.74
N LYS A 151 12.52 -11.49 -5.81
CA LYS A 151 12.95 -11.29 -7.21
C LYS A 151 11.82 -10.70 -8.04
N VAL A 152 12.20 -10.03 -9.14
CA VAL A 152 11.23 -9.58 -10.14
C VAL A 152 10.63 -10.80 -10.84
N PHE A 153 9.34 -11.08 -10.58
CA PHE A 153 8.63 -12.18 -11.23
C PHE A 153 8.24 -11.85 -12.67
N HIS A 154 7.78 -10.62 -12.91
CA HIS A 154 7.36 -10.17 -14.23
C HIS A 154 7.45 -8.65 -14.36
N VAL A 155 7.68 -8.18 -15.58
CA VAL A 155 7.67 -6.75 -15.94
C VAL A 155 6.47 -6.49 -16.83
N GLY A 156 5.55 -5.65 -16.35
CA GLY A 156 4.36 -5.24 -17.09
C GLY A 156 4.37 -3.75 -17.42
N LYS A 157 3.44 -3.34 -18.27
CA LYS A 157 3.13 -1.92 -18.54
C LYS A 157 1.69 -1.63 -18.14
N ARG A 158 1.43 -0.43 -17.62
CA ARG A 158 0.08 0.07 -17.31
C ARG A 158 -0.62 0.53 -18.60
N ASN A 159 -0.92 -0.40 -19.49
CA ASN A 159 -1.59 -0.14 -20.77
C ASN A 159 -2.62 -1.24 -21.11
N GLY A 160 -3.46 -0.98 -22.12
CA GLY A 160 -4.52 -1.90 -22.54
C GLY A 160 -5.43 -2.26 -21.36
N LYS A 161 -5.52 -3.56 -21.03
CA LYS A 161 -6.35 -4.06 -19.93
C LYS A 161 -5.93 -3.57 -18.53
N PHE A 162 -4.75 -2.97 -18.39
CA PHE A 162 -4.22 -2.44 -17.13
C PHE A 162 -4.29 -0.92 -17.05
N ILE A 163 -5.03 -0.24 -17.93
CA ILE A 163 -5.09 1.24 -17.91
C ILE A 163 -5.68 1.77 -16.59
N HIS A 164 -6.66 1.07 -16.02
CA HIS A 164 -7.27 1.33 -14.71
C HIS A 164 -6.63 0.51 -13.57
N TRP A 165 -5.38 0.10 -13.73
CA TRP A 165 -4.68 -0.63 -12.67
C TRP A 165 -4.29 0.34 -11.55
N GLU A 166 -4.74 0.07 -10.33
CA GLU A 166 -4.52 0.85 -9.11
C GLU A 166 -3.56 0.10 -8.16
N PRO A 167 -2.27 -0.10 -8.52
CA PRO A 167 -1.34 -0.82 -7.66
C PRO A 167 -0.98 -0.02 -6.42
N ILE A 168 -0.75 -0.74 -5.31
CA ILE A 168 0.16 -0.26 -4.27
C ILE A 168 1.56 -0.74 -4.62
N PHE A 169 2.51 0.17 -4.68
CA PHE A 169 3.85 -0.10 -5.16
C PHE A 169 4.90 0.60 -4.31
N ILE A 170 6.11 0.03 -4.30
CA ILE A 170 7.29 0.73 -3.82
C ILE A 170 7.78 1.64 -4.94
N GLY A 171 7.88 2.93 -4.66
CA GLY A 171 8.24 3.99 -5.59
C GLY A 171 9.35 4.87 -5.05
N THR A 172 9.45 6.09 -5.57
CA THR A 172 10.41 7.12 -5.15
C THR A 172 9.78 8.51 -5.14
N HIS A 173 10.51 9.53 -4.71
CA HIS A 173 10.11 10.93 -4.84
C HIS A 173 9.92 11.41 -6.29
N ALA A 174 10.41 10.66 -7.28
CA ALA A 174 10.24 11.01 -8.69
C ALA A 174 8.83 10.67 -9.24
N ASP A 175 8.02 9.92 -8.49
CA ASP A 175 6.67 9.58 -8.91
C ASP A 175 5.74 10.81 -8.84
N PRO A 176 4.75 10.96 -9.74
CA PRO A 176 3.78 12.06 -9.68
C PRO A 176 3.05 12.13 -8.34
N LEU A 177 2.81 13.34 -7.82
CA LEU A 177 1.97 13.53 -6.63
C LEU A 177 0.54 13.09 -6.92
N TYR A 178 -0.18 12.67 -5.87
CA TYR A 178 -1.60 12.38 -5.99
C TYR A 178 -2.38 13.68 -6.26
N ASP A 179 -3.42 13.61 -7.08
CA ASP A 179 -4.33 14.74 -7.28
C ASP A 179 -5.10 15.03 -5.98
N GLU A 180 -4.77 16.15 -5.34
CA GLU A 180 -5.33 16.58 -4.05
C GLU A 180 -6.80 16.99 -4.12
N ARG A 181 -7.34 17.20 -5.33
CA ARG A 181 -8.77 17.49 -5.53
C ARG A 181 -9.63 16.25 -5.27
N LEU A 182 -9.03 15.06 -5.32
CA LEU A 182 -9.72 13.81 -5.06
C LEU A 182 -9.82 13.56 -3.54
N SER A 183 -11.06 13.42 -3.10
CA SER A 183 -11.43 13.15 -1.71
C SER A 183 -11.90 11.71 -1.52
N TRP A 184 -11.99 11.29 -0.25
CA TRP A 184 -12.56 9.98 0.06
C TRP A 184 -14.01 9.84 -0.43
N GLU A 185 -14.80 10.91 -0.26
CA GLU A 185 -16.23 10.97 -0.53
C GLU A 185 -16.56 10.99 -2.02
N GLY A 186 -15.64 11.50 -2.86
CA GLY A 186 -15.84 11.60 -4.31
C GLY A 186 -15.88 10.25 -5.06
N LYS A 187 -15.58 9.13 -4.38
CA LYS A 187 -15.64 7.74 -4.90
C LYS A 187 -15.04 7.53 -6.31
N SER A 188 -14.15 8.40 -6.75
CA SER A 188 -13.39 8.28 -8.00
C SER A 188 -12.10 7.51 -7.72
N ASP A 189 -11.42 7.00 -8.76
CA ASP A 189 -10.06 6.43 -8.62
C ASP A 189 -9.19 7.45 -7.88
N LYS A 190 -8.74 7.10 -6.67
CA LYS A 190 -7.99 7.99 -5.78
C LYS A 190 -6.50 7.99 -6.09
N MET A 191 -6.09 7.18 -7.07
CA MET A 191 -4.72 6.90 -7.47
C MET A 191 -4.49 7.35 -8.93
N THR A 192 -5.20 8.40 -9.39
CA THR A 192 -4.88 9.08 -10.65
C THR A 192 -3.52 9.78 -10.51
N GLN A 193 -2.48 9.04 -10.82
CA GLN A 193 -1.10 9.49 -10.97
C GLN A 193 -0.74 9.51 -12.46
#